data_AF-A0A2N2ZZP0-F1
#
_entry.id   AF-A0A2N2ZZP0-F1
#
_cell.length_a   1.000
_cell.length_b   1.000
_cell.length_c   1.000
_cell.angle_alpha   90.00
_cell.angle_beta   90.00
_cell.angle_gamma   90.00
#
_symmetry.space_group_name_H-M   'P 1'
#
loop_
_entity.id
_entity.type
_entity.pdbx_description
1 polymer ?
#
loop_
_entity_poly.entity_id
_entity_poly.type
_entity_poly.pdbx_seq_one_letter_code
_entity_poly.pdbx_strand_id
1 'polypeptide(L)'
;LFVANLNWLDPEITPLVPVLKSYWLMVHVAIITGSYGFLALGSLLGFLNLTLMIFKNKNNKNRFDNTIKQLTYTIEMTLTVGLFMATIGTFLGGIWANESWGRYWGWDPKETWALVIIMYYAMLLHLRLIPGANGKYLFNLLAVLGLGVVIMTYFGVNYYLSGLHSYAAGDSMPFPPSLTYLIIIVVVVALVAYIRNKKLEIKD
;
A
#
# COMPACT_ATOMS: atom_id res chain seq x y z
N LEU A 1 -0.14 -2.84 16.22
CA LEU A 1 0.11 -3.77 17.35
C LEU A 1 0.33 -3.05 18.68
N PHE A 2 1.14 -1.98 18.75
CA PHE A 2 1.29 -1.18 19.98
C PHE A 2 -0.05 -0.67 20.53
N VAL A 3 -0.90 -0.10 19.68
CA VAL A 3 -2.24 0.42 20.06
C VAL A 3 -3.18 -0.66 20.62
N ALA A 4 -3.05 -1.93 20.22
CA ALA A 4 -3.87 -3.02 20.75
C ALA A 4 -3.46 -3.46 22.16
N ASN A 5 -2.17 -3.32 22.50
CA ASN A 5 -1.66 -3.60 23.86
C ASN A 5 -2.01 -2.52 24.87
N LEU A 6 -2.39 -1.31 24.42
CA LEU A 6 -2.84 -0.23 25.31
C LEU A 6 -4.20 -0.54 25.96
N ASN A 7 -4.93 -1.55 25.49
CA ASN A 7 -6.21 -1.97 26.08
C ASN A 7 -6.04 -2.72 27.43
N TRP A 8 -4.81 -3.10 27.80
CA TRP A 8 -4.50 -3.74 29.09
C TRP A 8 -3.93 -2.75 30.12
N LEU A 9 -3.80 -1.47 29.78
CA LEU A 9 -3.40 -0.44 30.74
C LEU A 9 -4.59 -0.06 31.63
N ASP A 10 -4.29 0.12 32.92
CA ASP A 10 -5.27 0.43 33.95
C ASP A 10 -6.10 1.69 33.59
N PRO A 11 -7.44 1.60 33.46
CA PRO A 11 -8.28 2.70 33.00
C PRO A 11 -8.25 3.95 33.89
N GLU A 12 -7.73 3.84 35.12
CA GLU A 12 -7.64 4.93 36.10
C GLU A 12 -6.53 5.96 35.78
N ILE A 13 -5.51 5.60 35.00
CA ILE A 13 -4.38 6.51 34.71
C ILE A 13 -4.71 7.48 33.55
N THR A 14 -5.55 7.07 32.61
CA THR A 14 -6.19 7.94 31.60
C THR A 14 -7.46 7.27 31.07
N PRO A 15 -8.66 7.88 31.14
CA PRO A 15 -9.86 7.26 30.58
C PRO A 15 -9.67 7.09 29.07
N LEU A 16 -9.56 5.84 28.62
CA LEU A 16 -9.58 5.52 27.19
C LEU A 16 -10.88 6.08 26.61
N VAL A 17 -10.77 6.90 25.56
CA VAL A 17 -11.94 7.39 24.81
C VAL A 17 -12.84 6.20 24.44
N PRO A 18 -14.18 6.31 24.59
CA PRO A 18 -15.12 5.18 24.46
C PRO A 18 -14.93 4.31 23.21
N VAL A 19 -14.44 4.91 22.13
CA VAL A 19 -14.11 4.30 20.84
C VAL A 19 -13.11 3.14 20.91
N LEU A 20 -12.25 3.11 21.94
CA LEU A 20 -11.16 2.13 22.10
C LEU A 20 -11.57 0.85 22.84
N LYS A 21 -12.79 0.78 23.38
CA LYS A 21 -13.26 -0.38 24.17
C LYS A 21 -13.92 -1.49 23.35
N SER A 22 -14.10 -1.29 22.04
CA SER A 22 -14.80 -2.25 21.17
C SER A 22 -13.87 -3.37 20.66
N TYR A 23 -14.38 -4.61 20.66
CA TYR A 23 -13.75 -5.78 20.04
C TYR A 23 -13.51 -5.58 18.53
N TRP A 24 -14.43 -4.87 17.86
CA TRP A 24 -14.36 -4.63 16.42
C TRP A 24 -13.18 -3.77 16.01
N LEU A 25 -12.77 -2.82 16.86
CA LEU A 25 -11.56 -2.02 16.64
C LEU A 25 -10.32 -2.92 16.54
N MET A 26 -10.18 -3.88 17.45
CA MET A 26 -9.00 -4.75 17.50
C MET A 26 -8.90 -5.61 16.25
N VAL A 27 -10.01 -6.22 15.83
CA VAL A 27 -10.06 -7.06 14.63
C VAL A 27 -9.82 -6.21 13.37
N HIS A 28 -10.47 -5.05 13.27
CA HIS A 28 -10.29 -4.11 12.15
C HIS A 28 -8.83 -3.65 12.02
N VAL A 29 -8.22 -3.17 13.10
CA VAL A 29 -6.85 -2.66 13.09
C VAL A 29 -5.85 -3.77 12.78
N ALA A 30 -6.07 -4.99 13.30
CA ALA A 30 -5.19 -6.12 13.03
C ALA A 30 -5.22 -6.51 11.54
N ILE A 31 -6.40 -6.64 10.94
CA ILE A 31 -6.52 -7.05 9.53
C ILE A 31 -6.05 -5.95 8.58
N ILE A 32 -6.34 -4.68 8.85
CA ILE A 32 -5.92 -3.57 7.98
C ILE A 32 -4.40 -3.35 8.05
N THR A 33 -3.79 -3.50 9.24
CA THR A 33 -2.32 -3.43 9.38
C THR A 33 -1.65 -4.60 8.67
N GLY A 34 -2.22 -5.82 8.80
CA GLY A 34 -1.75 -7.00 8.09
C GLY A 34 -1.80 -6.84 6.57
N SER A 35 -2.90 -6.26 6.06
CA SER A 35 -3.06 -5.93 4.65
C SER A 35 -1.95 -5.01 4.15
N TYR A 36 -1.69 -3.90 4.85
CA TYR A 36 -0.64 -2.95 4.47
C TYR A 36 0.74 -3.60 4.45
N GLY A 37 1.00 -4.60 5.31
CA GLY A 37 2.20 -5.43 5.26
C GLY A 37 2.35 -6.15 3.92
N PHE A 38 1.31 -6.86 3.45
CA PHE A 38 1.34 -7.54 2.16
C PHE A 38 1.45 -6.56 0.98
N LEU A 39 0.72 -5.45 1.00
CA LEU A 39 0.80 -4.43 -0.04
C LEU A 39 2.20 -3.79 -0.11
N ALA A 40 2.83 -3.54 1.04
CA ALA A 40 4.21 -3.05 1.12
C ALA A 40 5.23 -4.07 0.62
N LEU A 41 5.07 -5.36 0.99
CA LEU A 41 5.90 -6.44 0.47
C LEU A 41 5.81 -6.56 -1.05
N GLY A 42 4.60 -6.51 -1.61
CA GLY A 42 4.40 -6.52 -3.06
C GLY A 42 5.08 -5.35 -3.76
N SER A 43 5.05 -4.17 -3.14
CA SER A 43 5.72 -2.96 -3.63
C SER A 43 7.25 -3.09 -3.59
N LEU A 44 7.80 -3.64 -2.51
CA LEU A 44 9.24 -3.90 -2.36
C LEU A 44 9.75 -4.90 -3.40
N LEU A 45 9.00 -5.99 -3.61
CA LEU A 45 9.29 -6.97 -4.65
C LEU A 45 9.19 -6.34 -6.06
N GLY A 46 8.22 -5.45 -6.28
CA GLY A 46 8.13 -4.67 -7.53
C GLY A 46 9.37 -3.82 -7.78
N PHE A 47 9.89 -3.15 -6.74
CA PHE A 47 11.11 -2.35 -6.83
C PHE A 47 12.35 -3.21 -7.12
N LEU A 48 12.47 -4.36 -6.46
CA LEU A 48 13.50 -5.36 -6.77
C LEU A 48 13.41 -5.78 -8.24
N ASN A 49 12.21 -6.04 -8.74
CA ASN A 49 11.99 -6.50 -10.10
C ASN A 49 12.38 -5.45 -11.15
N LEU A 50 12.06 -4.17 -10.92
CA LEU A 50 12.53 -3.06 -11.75
C LEU A 50 14.06 -2.97 -11.74
N THR A 51 14.68 -3.16 -10.59
CA THR A 51 16.15 -3.17 -10.46
C THR A 51 16.76 -4.32 -11.26
N LEU A 52 16.17 -5.52 -11.23
CA LEU A 52 16.61 -6.66 -12.04
C LEU A 52 16.51 -6.37 -13.56
N MET A 53 15.48 -5.63 -14.00
CA MET A 53 15.36 -5.21 -15.40
C MET A 53 16.52 -4.31 -15.86
N ILE A 54 17.12 -3.52 -14.95
CA ILE A 54 18.27 -2.67 -15.25
C ILE A 54 19.52 -3.52 -15.53
N PHE A 55 19.77 -4.50 -14.66
CA PHE A 55 20.94 -5.39 -14.72
C PHE A 55 20.84 -6.49 -15.80
N LYS A 56 19.67 -6.62 -16.46
CA LYS A 56 19.50 -7.51 -17.60
C LYS A 56 20.45 -7.13 -18.75
N ASN A 57 21.12 -8.13 -19.31
CA ASN A 57 22.03 -8.02 -20.45
C ASN A 57 21.81 -9.20 -21.42
N LYS A 58 22.46 -9.19 -22.59
CA LYS A 58 22.29 -10.25 -23.62
C LYS A 58 22.67 -11.64 -23.10
N ASN A 59 23.78 -11.74 -22.35
CA ASN A 59 24.33 -13.03 -21.91
C ASN A 59 23.50 -13.70 -20.81
N ASN A 60 22.72 -12.93 -20.05
CA ASN A 60 21.94 -13.42 -18.90
C ASN A 60 20.42 -13.24 -19.08
N LYS A 61 19.97 -12.87 -20.30
CA LYS A 61 18.58 -12.54 -20.64
C LYS A 61 17.59 -13.62 -20.18
N ASN A 62 17.82 -14.88 -20.57
CA ASN A 62 16.91 -15.99 -20.25
C ASN A 62 16.76 -16.21 -18.74
N ARG A 63 17.86 -16.12 -17.98
CA ARG A 63 17.83 -16.27 -16.52
C ARG A 63 17.02 -15.15 -15.89
N PHE A 64 17.31 -13.89 -16.24
CA PHE A 64 16.63 -12.73 -15.69
C PHE A 64 15.16 -12.67 -16.09
N ASP A 65 14.79 -13.00 -17.33
CA ASP A 65 13.40 -12.98 -17.77
C ASP A 65 12.55 -14.03 -17.02
N ASN A 66 13.11 -15.19 -16.71
CA ASN A 66 12.47 -16.20 -15.87
C ASN A 66 12.30 -15.71 -14.42
N THR A 67 13.36 -15.15 -13.81
CA THR A 67 13.28 -14.59 -12.45
C THR A 67 12.27 -13.44 -12.37
N ILE A 68 12.28 -12.53 -13.35
CA ILE A 68 11.34 -11.40 -13.42
C ILE A 68 9.91 -11.92 -13.53
N LYS A 69 9.68 -12.96 -14.35
CA LYS A 69 8.36 -13.59 -14.49
C LYS A 69 7.89 -14.21 -13.18
N GLN A 70 8.74 -14.99 -12.51
CA GLN A 70 8.43 -15.61 -11.21
C GLN A 70 8.10 -14.55 -10.15
N LEU A 71 8.95 -13.54 -10.00
CA LEU A 71 8.71 -12.44 -9.07
C LEU A 71 7.42 -11.70 -9.37
N THR A 72 7.12 -11.46 -10.64
CA THR A 72 5.88 -10.81 -11.06
C THR A 72 4.64 -11.60 -10.60
N TYR A 73 4.65 -12.93 -10.71
CA TYR A 73 3.56 -13.77 -10.19
C TYR A 73 3.49 -13.77 -8.67
N THR A 74 4.64 -13.78 -7.98
CA THR A 74 4.66 -13.65 -6.52
C THR A 74 4.08 -12.32 -6.07
N ILE A 75 4.39 -11.22 -6.76
CA ILE A 75 3.82 -9.89 -6.49
C ILE A 75 2.31 -9.92 -6.69
N GLU A 76 1.83 -10.49 -7.79
CA GLU A 76 0.40 -10.61 -8.09
C GLU A 76 -0.37 -11.35 -6.99
N MET A 77 0.13 -12.51 -6.55
CA MET A 77 -0.49 -13.25 -5.44
C MET A 77 -0.44 -12.46 -4.12
N THR A 78 0.69 -11.82 -3.83
CA THR A 78 0.87 -11.01 -2.60
C THR A 78 -0.09 -9.82 -2.56
N LEU A 79 -0.20 -9.07 -3.67
CA LEU A 79 -1.10 -7.92 -3.78
C LEU A 79 -2.57 -8.36 -3.74
N THR A 80 -2.90 -9.52 -4.30
CA THR A 80 -4.25 -10.09 -4.23
C THR A 80 -4.65 -10.37 -2.78
N VAL A 81 -3.78 -11.03 -2.00
CA VAL A 81 -4.01 -11.25 -0.56
C VAL A 81 -4.17 -9.91 0.19
N GLY A 82 -3.27 -8.95 -0.08
CA GLY A 82 -3.35 -7.62 0.50
C GLY A 82 -4.68 -6.91 0.19
N LEU A 83 -5.16 -6.97 -1.05
CA LEU A 83 -6.43 -6.38 -1.49
C LEU A 83 -7.62 -7.01 -0.78
N PHE A 84 -7.68 -8.35 -0.67
CA PHE A 84 -8.75 -9.02 0.05
C PHE A 84 -8.78 -8.60 1.53
N MET A 85 -7.62 -8.59 2.19
CA MET A 85 -7.53 -8.13 3.58
C MET A 85 -7.89 -6.65 3.73
N ALA A 86 -7.50 -5.78 2.78
CA ALA A 86 -7.86 -4.36 2.78
C ALA A 86 -9.38 -4.18 2.68
N THR A 87 -10.00 -4.96 1.80
CA THR A 87 -11.44 -4.92 1.56
C THR A 87 -12.21 -5.36 2.79
N ILE A 88 -11.89 -6.54 3.34
CA ILE A 88 -12.50 -7.04 4.57
C ILE A 88 -12.27 -6.06 5.73
N GLY A 89 -11.03 -5.57 5.88
CA GLY A 89 -10.68 -4.59 6.89
C GLY A 89 -11.52 -3.32 6.80
N THR A 90 -11.72 -2.78 5.59
CA THR A 90 -12.53 -1.57 5.38
C THR A 90 -13.99 -1.79 5.77
N PHE A 91 -14.60 -2.94 5.42
CA PHE A 91 -15.95 -3.28 5.86
C PHE A 91 -16.08 -3.45 7.37
N LEU A 92 -15.12 -4.13 8.01
CA LEU A 92 -15.06 -4.25 9.48
C LEU A 92 -14.88 -2.89 10.16
N GLY A 93 -14.17 -1.97 9.52
CA GLY A 93 -14.04 -0.58 9.96
C GLY A 93 -15.38 0.13 9.99
N GLY A 94 -16.24 -0.09 8.98
CA GLY A 94 -17.60 0.45 8.96
C GLY A 94 -18.50 -0.09 10.08
N ILE A 95 -18.35 -1.37 10.46
CA ILE A 95 -19.07 -1.94 11.62
C ILE A 95 -18.64 -1.24 12.90
N TRP A 96 -17.34 -1.08 13.11
CA TRP A 96 -16.80 -0.34 14.25
C TRP A 96 -17.23 1.14 14.27
N ALA A 97 -17.28 1.79 13.09
CA ALA A 97 -17.75 3.16 12.97
C ALA A 97 -19.22 3.29 13.39
N ASN A 98 -20.07 2.30 13.08
CA ASN A 98 -21.46 2.31 13.52
C ASN A 98 -21.59 2.18 15.04
N GLU A 99 -20.84 1.27 15.64
CA GLU A 99 -20.83 1.11 17.11
C GLU A 99 -20.31 2.37 17.82
N SER A 100 -19.38 3.07 17.20
CA SER A 100 -18.70 4.23 17.77
C SER A 100 -19.42 5.56 17.59
N TRP A 101 -19.99 5.77 16.40
CA TRP A 101 -20.54 7.06 15.94
C TRP A 101 -21.95 6.96 15.37
N GLY A 102 -22.60 5.79 15.45
CA GLY A 102 -23.97 5.57 14.99
C GLY A 102 -24.16 5.57 13.47
N ARG A 103 -23.08 5.44 12.69
CA ARG A 103 -23.12 5.36 11.22
C ARG A 103 -22.02 4.46 10.66
N TYR A 104 -22.32 3.77 9.55
CA TYR A 104 -21.35 2.85 8.92
C TYR A 104 -20.27 3.54 8.08
N TRP A 105 -20.55 4.73 7.55
CA TRP A 105 -19.64 5.46 6.68
C TRP A 105 -19.96 6.96 6.73
N GLY A 106 -18.92 7.79 6.77
CA GLY A 106 -18.98 9.23 6.88
C GLY A 106 -18.20 10.00 5.81
N TRP A 107 -17.56 9.34 4.83
CA TRP A 107 -16.72 9.98 3.79
C TRP A 107 -15.62 10.86 4.37
N ASP A 108 -15.14 10.51 5.56
CA ASP A 108 -14.01 11.21 6.11
C ASP A 108 -12.75 10.89 5.29
N PRO A 109 -11.67 11.68 5.43
CA PRO A 109 -10.43 11.41 4.72
C PRO A 109 -9.92 9.97 4.91
N LYS A 110 -10.02 9.36 6.10
CA LYS A 110 -9.49 8.00 6.29
C LYS A 110 -10.31 6.94 5.56
N GLU A 111 -11.63 6.99 5.67
CA GLU A 111 -12.55 6.12 4.95
C GLU A 111 -12.41 6.28 3.43
N THR A 112 -12.33 7.52 2.94
CA THR A 112 -12.16 7.81 1.51
C THR A 112 -10.85 7.22 0.99
N TRP A 113 -9.75 7.41 1.71
CA TRP A 113 -8.45 6.86 1.31
C TRP A 113 -8.36 5.33 1.46
N ALA A 114 -9.12 4.72 2.38
CA ALA A 114 -9.27 3.27 2.44
C ALA A 114 -9.95 2.73 1.17
N LEU A 115 -11.00 3.42 0.68
CA LEU A 115 -11.65 3.08 -0.60
C LEU A 115 -10.69 3.27 -1.79
N VAL A 116 -9.89 4.34 -1.80
CA VAL A 116 -8.88 4.58 -2.85
C VAL A 116 -7.84 3.45 -2.91
N ILE A 117 -7.38 2.92 -1.77
CA ILE A 117 -6.49 1.74 -1.74
C ILE A 117 -7.15 0.56 -2.45
N ILE A 118 -8.40 0.22 -2.09
CA ILE A 118 -9.13 -0.90 -2.69
C ILE A 118 -9.24 -0.70 -4.21
N MET A 119 -9.69 0.47 -4.64
CA MET A 119 -9.85 0.79 -6.06
C MET A 119 -8.52 0.74 -6.83
N TYR A 120 -7.45 1.31 -6.27
CA TYR A 120 -6.14 1.34 -6.90
C TYR A 120 -5.60 -0.06 -7.13
N TYR A 121 -5.59 -0.90 -6.09
CA TYR A 121 -5.05 -2.27 -6.19
C TYR A 121 -5.97 -3.20 -6.99
N ALA A 122 -7.30 -3.01 -6.94
CA ALA A 122 -8.23 -3.71 -7.81
C ALA A 122 -7.97 -3.37 -9.29
N MET A 123 -7.80 -2.08 -9.62
CA MET A 123 -7.47 -1.64 -10.98
C MET A 123 -6.10 -2.17 -11.41
N LEU A 124 -5.09 -2.10 -10.55
CA LEU A 124 -3.75 -2.62 -10.83
C LEU A 124 -3.79 -4.10 -11.22
N LEU A 125 -4.51 -4.93 -10.47
CA LEU A 125 -4.68 -6.36 -10.79
C LEU A 125 -5.54 -6.55 -12.05
N HIS A 126 -6.55 -5.72 -12.27
CA HIS A 126 -7.39 -5.78 -13.47
C HIS A 126 -6.61 -5.47 -14.76
N LEU A 127 -5.65 -4.54 -14.73
CA LEU A 127 -4.77 -4.24 -15.87
C LEU A 127 -3.96 -5.47 -16.33
N ARG A 128 -3.74 -6.46 -15.46
CA ARG A 128 -3.10 -7.74 -15.81
C ARG A 128 -3.92 -8.56 -16.81
N LEU A 129 -5.25 -8.45 -16.73
CA LEU A 129 -6.19 -9.19 -17.55
C LEU A 129 -6.37 -8.56 -18.94
N ILE A 130 -5.97 -7.29 -19.10
CA ILE A 130 -6.09 -6.56 -20.35
C ILE A 130 -4.88 -6.86 -21.25
N PRO A 131 -5.07 -7.47 -22.43
CA PRO A 131 -3.96 -7.87 -23.31
C PRO A 131 -3.01 -6.74 -23.72
N GLY A 132 -3.50 -5.49 -23.77
CA GLY A 132 -2.70 -4.31 -24.10
C GLY A 132 -1.98 -3.65 -22.91
N ALA A 133 -2.32 -4.01 -21.66
CA ALA A 133 -1.76 -3.39 -20.45
C ALA A 133 -1.06 -4.40 -19.52
N ASN A 134 -0.98 -5.68 -19.90
CA ASN A 134 -0.41 -6.76 -19.08
C ASN A 134 1.13 -6.78 -19.00
N GLY A 135 1.80 -5.70 -19.46
CA GLY A 135 3.25 -5.58 -19.52
C GLY A 135 3.90 -5.73 -18.15
N LYS A 136 4.95 -6.56 -18.07
CA LYS A 136 5.68 -6.82 -16.81
C LYS A 136 6.25 -5.53 -16.22
N TYR A 137 6.85 -4.66 -17.04
CA TYR A 137 7.37 -3.37 -16.56
C TYR A 137 6.27 -2.51 -15.92
N LEU A 138 5.16 -2.30 -16.64
CA LEU A 138 4.06 -1.45 -16.18
C LEU A 138 3.47 -1.98 -14.86
N PHE A 139 3.24 -3.28 -14.76
CA PHE A 139 2.71 -3.88 -13.54
C PHE A 139 3.65 -3.69 -12.33
N ASN A 140 4.95 -3.93 -12.50
CA ASN A 140 5.91 -3.76 -11.40
C ASN A 140 6.06 -2.28 -11.01
N LEU A 141 5.96 -1.36 -11.97
CA LEU A 141 5.93 0.08 -11.70
C LEU A 141 4.69 0.47 -10.88
N LEU A 142 3.49 0.05 -11.30
CA LEU A 142 2.25 0.34 -10.59
C LEU A 142 2.23 -0.27 -9.19
N ALA A 143 2.84 -1.46 -9.01
CA ALA A 143 3.00 -2.07 -7.68
C ALA A 143 3.82 -1.17 -6.75
N VAL A 144 4.94 -0.62 -7.23
CA VAL A 144 5.78 0.31 -6.45
C VAL A 144 5.03 1.61 -6.14
N LEU A 145 4.34 2.18 -7.12
CA LEU A 145 3.58 3.43 -6.93
C LEU A 145 2.39 3.24 -5.96
N GLY A 146 1.85 2.03 -5.87
CA GLY A 146 0.78 1.69 -4.92
C GLY A 146 1.18 1.92 -3.46
N LEU A 147 2.47 1.76 -3.13
CA LEU A 147 2.98 2.08 -1.80
C LEU A 147 2.73 3.55 -1.40
N GLY A 148 2.79 4.46 -2.38
CA GLY A 148 2.47 5.87 -2.16
C GLY A 148 1.03 6.08 -1.71
N VAL A 149 0.09 5.32 -2.27
CA VAL A 149 -1.33 5.35 -1.86
C VAL A 149 -1.48 4.87 -0.42
N VAL A 150 -0.80 3.77 -0.05
CA VAL A 150 -0.83 3.24 1.33
C VAL A 150 -0.20 4.22 2.32
N ILE A 151 0.94 4.83 1.97
CA ILE A 151 1.61 5.85 2.79
C ILE A 151 0.72 7.08 2.97
N MET A 152 0.01 7.50 1.93
CA MET A 152 -0.93 8.62 2.03
C MET A 152 -2.09 8.30 2.98
N THR A 153 -2.64 7.09 2.95
CA THR A 153 -3.69 6.70 3.91
C THR A 153 -3.17 6.62 5.35
N TYR A 154 -1.97 6.06 5.55
CA TYR A 154 -1.43 5.82 6.89
C TYR A 154 -0.80 7.07 7.55
N PHE A 155 0.00 7.84 6.79
CA PHE A 155 0.65 9.06 7.28
C PHE A 155 -0.03 10.31 6.73
N GLY A 156 -0.29 10.33 5.42
CA GLY A 156 -0.84 11.50 4.73
C GLY A 156 -2.11 12.05 5.37
N VAL A 157 -3.10 11.19 5.61
CA VAL A 157 -4.37 11.59 6.21
C VAL A 157 -4.21 12.06 7.66
N ASN A 158 -3.24 11.53 8.41
CA ASN A 158 -3.03 11.91 9.81
C ASN A 158 -2.37 13.28 9.98
N TYR A 159 -1.50 13.67 9.06
CA TYR A 159 -0.68 14.90 9.19
C TYR A 159 -1.08 16.03 8.23
N TYR A 160 -1.65 15.69 7.07
CA TYR A 160 -1.94 16.66 6.00
C TYR A 160 -3.43 16.89 5.78
N LEU A 161 -4.30 16.03 6.32
CA LEU A 161 -5.75 16.16 6.20
C LEU A 161 -6.41 16.22 7.59
N SER A 162 -7.44 17.03 7.72
CA SER A 162 -8.24 17.17 8.94
C SER A 162 -9.48 16.27 8.87
N GLY A 163 -9.79 15.54 9.94
CA GLY A 163 -10.98 14.71 10.05
C GLY A 163 -11.17 14.14 11.45
N LEU A 164 -12.30 13.48 11.72
CA LEU A 164 -12.62 12.86 13.02
C LEU A 164 -11.60 11.81 13.48
N HIS A 165 -10.76 11.33 12.55
CA HIS A 165 -9.68 10.41 12.83
C HIS A 165 -8.28 11.06 12.82
N SER A 166 -8.16 12.36 12.58
CA SER A 166 -6.87 13.05 12.56
C SER A 166 -6.47 13.42 13.98
N TYR A 167 -5.64 12.57 14.61
CA TYR A 167 -5.21 12.75 16.00
C TYR A 167 -3.97 13.66 16.14
N ALA A 168 -3.41 14.15 15.02
CA ALA A 168 -2.20 14.98 14.98
C ALA A 168 -2.45 16.38 14.39
N ALA A 169 -3.71 16.84 14.37
CA ALA A 169 -4.09 18.15 13.83
C ALA A 169 -3.53 19.28 14.70
N GLY A 170 -2.34 19.78 14.38
CA GLY A 170 -1.72 20.91 15.08
C GLY A 170 -0.42 21.38 14.45
N ASP A 171 0.49 20.47 14.12
CA ASP A 171 1.78 20.77 13.48
C ASP A 171 1.92 19.99 12.18
N SER A 172 1.84 20.68 11.04
CA SER A 172 2.15 20.08 9.74
C SER A 172 3.62 19.64 9.76
N MET A 173 3.86 18.34 9.91
CA MET A 173 5.21 17.78 9.87
C MET A 173 5.85 18.18 8.53
N PRO A 174 7.01 18.86 8.52
CA PRO A 174 7.69 19.19 7.28
C PRO A 174 8.00 17.89 6.53
N PHE A 175 7.81 17.92 5.21
CA PHE A 175 8.01 16.75 4.36
C PHE A 175 9.42 16.19 4.59
N PRO A 176 9.57 14.97 5.12
CA PRO A 176 10.86 14.49 5.57
C PRO A 176 11.82 14.40 4.37
N PRO A 177 13.04 14.95 4.47
CA PRO A 177 14.00 14.90 3.36
C PRO A 177 14.27 13.48 2.84
N SER A 178 14.28 12.49 3.74
CA SER A 178 14.44 11.07 3.41
C SER A 178 13.39 10.56 2.42
N LEU A 179 12.14 11.00 2.54
CA LEU A 179 11.07 10.62 1.62
C LEU A 179 11.26 11.25 0.24
N THR A 180 11.78 12.47 0.18
CA THR A 180 12.14 13.13 -1.09
C THR A 180 13.22 12.33 -1.83
N TYR A 181 14.29 11.95 -1.13
CA TYR A 181 15.36 11.13 -1.72
C TYR A 181 14.83 9.77 -2.20
N LEU A 182 13.95 9.12 -1.43
CA LEU A 182 13.33 7.85 -1.82
C LEU A 182 12.52 7.99 -3.12
N ILE A 183 11.69 9.04 -3.24
CA ILE A 183 10.92 9.30 -4.45
C ILE A 183 11.84 9.49 -5.65
N ILE A 184 12.92 10.27 -5.50
CA ILE A 184 13.92 10.46 -6.56
C ILE A 184 14.53 9.13 -6.98
N ILE A 185 14.93 8.28 -6.02
CA ILE A 185 15.50 6.95 -6.31
C ILE A 185 14.50 6.09 -7.09
N VAL A 186 13.24 6.03 -6.66
CA VAL A 186 12.19 5.26 -7.34
C VAL A 186 11.98 5.76 -8.77
N VAL A 187 11.93 7.08 -8.99
CA VAL A 187 11.78 7.68 -10.31
C VAL A 187 12.98 7.35 -11.20
N VAL A 188 14.21 7.51 -10.70
CA VAL A 188 15.42 7.19 -11.46
C VAL A 188 15.45 5.71 -11.83
N VAL A 189 15.17 4.81 -10.89
CA VAL A 189 15.11 3.37 -11.16
C VAL A 189 14.03 3.04 -12.19
N ALA A 190 12.84 3.62 -12.07
CA ALA A 190 11.75 3.42 -13.03
C ALA A 190 12.12 3.86 -14.45
N LEU A 191 12.74 5.04 -14.60
CA LEU A 191 13.17 5.57 -15.90
C LEU A 191 14.29 4.74 -16.52
N VAL A 192 15.32 4.38 -15.73
CA VAL A 192 16.43 3.55 -16.22
C VAL A 192 15.93 2.16 -16.60
N ALA A 193 15.04 1.56 -15.79
CA ALA A 193 14.42 0.27 -16.10
C ALA A 193 13.60 0.33 -17.39
N TYR A 194 12.84 1.40 -17.63
CA TYR A 194 12.09 1.59 -18.88
C TYR A 194 13.00 1.60 -20.11
N ILE A 195 14.06 2.43 -20.08
CA ILE A 195 15.00 2.56 -21.19
C ILE A 195 15.70 1.23 -21.47
N ARG A 196 16.13 0.52 -20.41
CA ARG A 196 16.80 -0.77 -20.53
C ARG A 196 15.87 -1.85 -21.07
N ASN A 197 14.61 -1.90 -20.61
CA ASN A 197 13.64 -2.88 -21.10
C ASN A 197 13.35 -2.67 -22.60
N LYS A 198 13.09 -1.42 -23.02
CA LYS A 198 12.81 -1.08 -24.42
C LYS A 198 13.99 -1.39 -25.35
N LYS A 199 15.23 -1.09 -24.92
CA LYS A 199 16.44 -1.37 -25.72
C LYS A 199 16.69 -2.86 -25.96
N LEU A 200 16.22 -3.72 -25.06
CA LEU A 200 16.36 -5.17 -25.16
C LEU A 200 15.22 -5.83 -25.94
N GLU A 201 14.03 -5.20 -25.99
CA GLU A 201 12.90 -5.62 -26.82
C GLU A 201 13.10 -5.26 -28.31
N ILE A 202 13.70 -4.12 -28.63
CA ILE A 202 13.94 -3.68 -30.03
C ILE A 202 15.05 -4.50 -30.74
N LYS A 203 15.86 -5.25 -29.98
CA LYS A 203 16.96 -6.06 -30.53
C LYS A 203 16.56 -7.49 -30.89
N ASP A 204 15.29 -7.86 -30.66
CA ASP A 204 14.66 -9.08 -31.15
C ASP A 204 13.84 -8.76 -32.42
#